data_AF-A0A1G0LSX0-F1
#
_entry.id   AF-A0A1G0LSX0-F1
#
_cell.length_a   1.000
_cell.length_b   1.000
_cell.length_c   1.000
_cell.angle_alpha   90.00
_cell.angle_beta   90.00
_cell.angle_gamma   90.00
#
_symmetry.space_group_name_H-M   'P 1'
#
loop_
_entity.id
_entity.type
_entity.pdbx_description
1 polymer ?
#
loop_
_entity_poly.entity_id
_entity_poly.type
_entity_poly.pdbx_seq_one_letter_code
_entity_poly.pdbx_strand_id
1 'polypeptide(L)'
;MANCMANQRARAAGAVEALFVRDGVVLEGSHTSVFFVLDGEVRTAPKSNYILPSITRATVLALCEAAGIANRETPVFEHQLATATEMFLAGTTMEIMPIVRVNGTTVAAGTPGTVTRRLQALFRERTRS
;
A
#
# COMPACT_ATOMS: atom_id res chain seq x y z
N MET A 1 4.47 -2.64 -21.07
CA MET A 1 3.09 -2.61 -21.62
C MET A 1 2.04 -3.19 -20.67
N ALA A 2 2.34 -4.17 -19.82
CA ALA A 2 1.37 -4.78 -18.89
C ALA A 2 0.71 -3.78 -17.93
N ASN A 3 1.46 -2.76 -17.50
CA ASN A 3 1.02 -1.80 -16.50
C ASN A 3 -0.13 -0.89 -16.97
N CYS A 4 -0.02 -0.36 -18.19
CA CYS A 4 -1.03 0.53 -18.76
C CYS A 4 -2.38 -0.18 -18.95
N MET A 5 -2.37 -1.43 -19.40
CA MET A 5 -3.60 -2.21 -19.60
C MET A 5 -4.28 -2.57 -18.28
N ALA A 6 -3.51 -2.95 -17.26
CA ALA A 6 -4.06 -3.25 -15.95
C ALA A 6 -4.68 -2.01 -15.28
N ASN A 7 -4.01 -0.87 -15.34
CA ASN A 7 -4.53 0.40 -14.82
C ASN A 7 -5.79 0.85 -15.60
N GLN A 8 -5.81 0.71 -16.93
CA GLN A 8 -7.01 0.98 -17.72
C GLN A 8 -8.21 0.11 -17.33
N ARG A 9 -7.99 -1.18 -17.04
CA ARG A 9 -9.06 -2.08 -16.58
C ARG A 9 -9.56 -1.73 -15.18
N ALA A 10 -8.66 -1.39 -14.25
CA ALA A 10 -9.04 -0.93 -12.92
C ALA A 10 -9.86 0.36 -13.00
N ARG A 11 -9.41 1.34 -13.78
CA ARG A 11 -10.15 2.59 -14.04
C ARG A 11 -11.51 2.36 -14.68
N ALA A 12 -11.60 1.45 -15.65
CA ALA A 12 -12.87 1.07 -16.28
C ALA A 12 -13.84 0.43 -15.27
N ALA A 13 -13.34 -0.23 -14.22
CA ALA A 13 -14.12 -0.77 -13.11
C ALA A 13 -14.36 0.26 -11.97
N GLY A 14 -13.98 1.52 -12.16
CA GLY A 14 -14.13 2.59 -11.16
C GLY A 14 -13.13 2.53 -10.00
N ALA A 15 -12.05 1.75 -10.13
CA ALA A 15 -10.97 1.70 -9.15
C ALA A 15 -9.87 2.72 -9.47
N VAL A 16 -9.20 3.22 -8.42
CA VAL A 16 -8.13 4.21 -8.54
C VAL A 16 -6.81 3.59 -9.00
N GLU A 17 -6.57 2.32 -8.63
CA GLU A 17 -5.32 1.62 -8.89
C GLU A 17 -5.57 0.12 -9.07
N ALA A 18 -4.73 -0.54 -9.87
CA ALA A 18 -4.69 -1.99 -9.97
C ALA A 18 -3.58 -2.55 -9.06
N LEU A 19 -3.87 -3.57 -8.25
CA LEU A 19 -2.85 -4.31 -7.50
C LEU A 19 -2.39 -5.53 -8.29
N PHE A 20 -1.08 -5.76 -8.34
CA PHE A 20 -0.48 -6.94 -8.96
C PHE A 20 -0.28 -8.06 -7.95
N VAL A 21 -0.71 -9.24 -8.36
CA VAL A 21 -0.60 -10.47 -7.58
C VAL A 21 0.20 -11.49 -8.38
N ARG A 22 1.12 -12.18 -7.72
CA ARG A 22 1.90 -13.28 -8.29
C ARG A 22 2.06 -14.38 -7.26
N ASP A 23 1.79 -15.62 -7.67
CA ASP A 23 1.88 -16.79 -6.79
C ASP A 23 1.10 -16.60 -5.47
N GLY A 24 -0.03 -15.89 -5.57
CA GLY A 24 -0.90 -15.52 -4.45
C GLY A 24 -0.41 -14.35 -3.59
N VAL A 25 0.78 -13.79 -3.84
CA VAL A 25 1.36 -12.66 -3.09
C VAL A 25 1.02 -11.34 -3.77
N VAL A 26 0.53 -10.37 -3.02
CA VAL A 26 0.29 -9.01 -3.49
C VAL A 26 1.61 -8.24 -3.48
N LEU A 27 2.04 -7.75 -4.64
CA LEU A 27 3.36 -7.16 -4.85
C LEU A 27 3.33 -5.64 -4.72
N GLU A 28 2.65 -4.98 -5.65
CA GLU A 28 2.59 -3.52 -5.78
C GLU A 28 1.36 -3.11 -6.60
N GLY A 29 1.07 -1.80 -6.64
CA GLY A 29 0.14 -1.22 -7.59
C GLY A 29 0.80 -0.93 -8.93
N SER A 30 0.02 -0.42 -9.90
CA SER A 30 0.58 -0.12 -11.23
C SER A 30 1.70 0.92 -11.17
N HIS A 31 1.56 1.97 -10.36
CA HIS A 31 2.58 3.01 -10.20
C HIS A 31 2.90 3.32 -8.74
N THR A 32 2.56 2.40 -7.84
CA THR A 32 2.50 2.65 -6.40
C THR A 32 2.95 1.42 -5.63
N SER A 33 3.53 1.61 -4.47
CA SER A 33 3.75 0.50 -3.53
C SER A 33 2.50 0.32 -2.67
N VAL A 34 2.22 -0.90 -2.24
CA VAL A 34 1.07 -1.22 -1.38
C VAL A 34 1.56 -1.69 -0.01
N PHE A 35 0.82 -1.26 1.02
CA PHE A 35 1.08 -1.58 2.40
C PHE A 35 -0.22 -2.05 3.08
N PHE A 36 -0.06 -2.92 4.07
CA PHE A 36 -1.14 -3.54 4.82
C PHE A 36 -0.82 -3.41 6.30
N VAL A 37 -1.82 -3.17 7.14
CA VAL A 37 -1.69 -3.29 8.59
C VAL A 37 -2.33 -4.61 8.98
N LEU A 38 -1.50 -5.56 9.41
CA LEU A 38 -1.88 -6.90 9.83
C LEU A 38 -1.33 -7.11 11.24
N ASP A 39 -2.19 -7.50 12.18
CA ASP A 39 -1.82 -7.69 13.59
C ASP A 39 -1.14 -6.46 14.21
N GLY A 40 -1.51 -5.25 13.78
CA GLY A 40 -0.90 -4.00 14.23
C GLY A 40 0.47 -3.67 13.62
N GLU A 41 0.96 -4.47 12.68
CA GLU A 41 2.25 -4.30 12.00
C GLU A 41 2.06 -3.87 10.54
N VAL A 42 2.82 -2.87 10.09
CA VAL A 42 2.87 -2.44 8.69
C VAL A 42 3.67 -3.45 7.87
N ARG A 43 3.02 -4.11 6.92
CA ARG A 43 3.64 -5.09 6.02
C ARG A 43 3.60 -4.63 4.58
N THR A 44 4.64 -4.95 3.83
CA THR A 44 4.71 -4.78 2.37
C THR A 44 5.56 -5.92 1.78
N ALA A 45 5.35 -6.27 0.52
CA ALA A 45 6.11 -7.34 -0.11
C ALA A 45 7.62 -7.02 -0.11
N PRO A 46 8.50 -8.03 0.08
CA PRO A 46 9.94 -7.85 -0.03
C PRO A 46 10.31 -7.39 -1.44
N LYS A 47 11.33 -6.55 -1.56
CA LYS A 47 11.84 -6.15 -2.88
C LYS A 47 12.21 -7.38 -3.71
N SER A 48 11.85 -7.34 -4.99
CA SER A 48 12.20 -8.38 -5.96
C SER A 48 12.34 -7.75 -7.35
N ASN A 49 12.75 -8.54 -8.34
CA ASN A 49 12.79 -8.12 -9.74
C ASN A 49 11.39 -7.80 -10.33
N TYR A 50 10.32 -7.99 -9.56
CA TYR A 50 8.93 -7.74 -9.95
C TYR A 50 8.31 -6.53 -9.24
N ILE A 51 9.09 -5.80 -8.46
CA ILE A 51 8.64 -4.61 -7.72
C ILE A 51 9.49 -3.41 -8.13
N LEU A 52 8.83 -2.29 -8.40
CA LEU A 52 9.49 -1.05 -8.75
C LEU A 52 10.38 -0.56 -7.58
N PRO A 53 11.60 -0.08 -7.87
CA PRO A 53 12.45 0.55 -6.87
C PRO A 53 11.85 1.91 -6.46
N SER A 54 10.94 1.89 -5.49
CA SER A 54 10.18 3.04 -5.01
C SER A 54 10.91 3.78 -3.89
N ILE A 55 11.30 5.04 -4.12
CA ILE A 55 11.83 5.93 -3.07
C ILE A 55 10.77 6.17 -2.01
N THR A 56 9.51 6.41 -2.41
CA THR A 56 8.40 6.64 -1.49
C THR A 56 8.19 5.47 -0.54
N ARG A 57 8.34 4.23 -1.02
CA ARG A 57 8.31 3.02 -0.17
C ARG A 57 9.38 3.07 0.91
N ALA A 58 10.61 3.38 0.52
CA ALA A 58 11.73 3.48 1.47
C ALA A 58 11.47 4.59 2.49
N THR A 59 10.91 5.73 2.07
CA THR A 59 10.49 6.80 2.97
C THR A 59 9.43 6.34 3.96
N VAL A 60 8.41 5.61 3.52
CA VAL A 60 7.37 5.07 4.42
C VAL A 60 7.96 4.14 5.48
N LEU A 61 8.84 3.22 5.08
CA LEU A 61 9.48 2.29 6.03
C LEU A 61 10.37 3.04 7.05
N ALA A 62 11.15 4.02 6.59
CA ALA A 62 11.95 4.87 7.48
C ALA A 62 11.09 5.69 8.44
N LEU A 63 9.92 6.17 8.00
CA LEU A 63 8.97 6.86 8.88
C LEU A 63 8.36 5.90 9.91
N CYS A 64 8.08 4.65 9.54
CA CYS A 64 7.64 3.62 10.49
C CYS A 64 8.70 3.41 11.57
N GLU A 65 9.96 3.20 11.18
CA GLU A 65 11.09 3.02 12.11
C GLU A 65 11.24 4.22 13.05
N ALA A 66 11.29 5.44 12.50
CA ALA A 66 11.46 6.66 13.29
C ALA A 66 10.30 6.92 14.27
N ALA A 67 9.08 6.51 13.91
CA ALA A 67 7.89 6.71 14.72
C ALA A 67 7.58 5.56 15.69
N GLY A 68 8.41 4.51 15.73
CA GLY A 68 8.18 3.31 16.53
C GLY A 68 6.97 2.49 16.08
N ILE A 69 6.65 2.53 14.78
CA ILE A 69 5.59 1.72 14.17
C ILE A 69 6.22 0.42 13.68
N ALA A 70 5.77 -0.71 14.24
CA ALA A 70 6.23 -2.03 13.83
C ALA A 70 6.02 -2.21 12.32
N ASN A 71 7.06 -2.64 11.61
CA ASN A 71 6.98 -2.86 10.19
C ASN A 71 7.86 -4.04 9.76
N ARG A 72 7.43 -4.73 8.69
CA ARG A 72 8.16 -5.84 8.09
C ARG A 72 7.99 -5.89 6.58
N GLU A 73 9.10 -6.18 5.90
CA GLU A 73 9.09 -6.59 4.50
C GLU A 73 8.86 -8.10 4.43
N THR A 74 7.62 -8.53 4.22
CA THR A 74 7.22 -9.95 4.19
C THR A 74 6.12 -10.18 3.15
N PRO A 75 6.06 -11.35 2.48
CA PRO A 75 4.97 -11.66 1.57
C PRO A 75 3.61 -11.48 2.26
N VAL A 76 2.70 -10.78 1.59
CA VAL A 76 1.30 -10.65 1.99
C VAL A 76 0.47 -11.34 0.93
N PHE A 77 -0.21 -12.42 1.31
CA PHE A 77 -1.03 -13.20 0.40
C PHE A 77 -2.41 -12.58 0.23
N GLU A 78 -3.01 -12.74 -0.95
CA GLU A 78 -4.33 -12.19 -1.29
C GLU A 78 -5.42 -12.64 -0.30
N HIS A 79 -5.36 -13.89 0.17
CA HIS A 79 -6.32 -14.39 1.17
C HIS A 79 -6.22 -13.67 2.53
N GLN A 80 -5.09 -13.03 2.83
CA GLN A 80 -4.90 -12.27 4.08
C GLN A 80 -5.51 -10.87 4.01
N LEU A 81 -5.87 -10.36 2.82
CA LEU A 81 -6.42 -9.00 2.67
C LEU A 81 -7.70 -8.80 3.48
N ALA A 82 -8.52 -9.86 3.63
CA ALA A 82 -9.73 -9.83 4.44
C ALA A 82 -9.46 -9.61 5.94
N THR A 83 -8.24 -9.88 6.41
CA THR A 83 -7.81 -9.70 7.81
C THR A 83 -7.06 -8.40 8.05
N ALA A 84 -6.75 -7.64 6.99
CA ALA A 84 -6.06 -6.37 7.12
C ALA A 84 -6.96 -5.33 7.79
N THR A 85 -6.47 -4.70 8.86
CA THR A 85 -7.20 -3.64 9.56
C THR A 85 -7.08 -2.30 8.85
N GLU A 86 -5.98 -2.11 8.11
CA GLU A 86 -5.79 -0.95 7.25
C GLU A 86 -5.01 -1.36 5.98
N MET A 87 -5.22 -0.63 4.90
CA MET A 87 -4.46 -0.78 3.66
C MET A 87 -4.20 0.61 3.09
N PHE A 88 -3.05 0.82 2.49
CA PHE A 88 -2.75 2.08 1.82
C PHE A 88 -1.76 1.89 0.67
N LEU A 89 -1.85 2.78 -0.31
CA LEU A 89 -0.86 2.94 -1.36
C LEU A 89 0.16 3.99 -0.95
N ALA A 90 1.36 3.88 -1.52
CA ALA A 90 2.41 4.89 -1.43
C ALA A 90 2.98 5.17 -2.83
N GLY A 91 3.02 6.44 -3.25
CA GLY A 91 3.58 6.82 -4.54
C GLY A 91 3.96 8.30 -4.57
N THR A 92 4.83 8.69 -5.50
CA THR A 92 5.37 10.06 -5.55
C THR A 92 4.29 11.14 -5.67
N THR A 93 3.28 10.92 -6.50
CA THR A 93 2.21 11.91 -6.77
C THR A 93 1.03 11.80 -5.82
N MET A 94 0.76 10.60 -5.31
CA MET A 94 -0.38 10.32 -4.42
C MET A 94 -0.01 10.33 -2.93
N GLU A 95 1.29 10.50 -2.62
CA GLU A 95 1.86 10.42 -1.29
C GLU A 95 1.47 9.11 -0.59
N ILE A 96 0.63 9.18 0.45
CA ILE A 96 0.03 8.04 1.14
C ILE A 96 -1.49 8.12 0.98
N MET A 97 -2.07 7.14 0.28
CA MET A 97 -3.50 7.09 -0.04
C MET A 97 -4.16 5.87 0.61
N PRO A 98 -5.12 6.05 1.53
CA PRO A 98 -5.83 4.94 2.15
C PRO A 98 -6.63 4.13 1.13
N ILE A 99 -6.60 2.81 1.27
CA ILE A 99 -7.45 1.88 0.53
C ILE A 99 -8.56 1.42 1.48
N VAL A 100 -9.79 1.87 1.22
CA VAL A 100 -10.97 1.50 2.04
C VAL A 100 -11.84 0.43 1.39
N ARG A 101 -11.55 0.08 0.13
CA ARG A 101 -12.30 -0.93 -0.62
C ARG A 101 -11.42 -1.60 -1.68
N VAL A 102 -11.48 -2.93 -1.77
CA VAL A 102 -10.77 -3.76 -2.76
C VAL A 102 -11.78 -4.70 -3.40
N ASN A 103 -11.90 -4.69 -4.74
CA ASN A 103 -12.82 -5.55 -5.49
C ASN A 103 -14.26 -5.57 -4.92
N GLY A 104 -14.77 -4.40 -4.51
CA GLY A 104 -16.10 -4.26 -3.91
C GLY A 104 -16.20 -4.61 -2.42
N THR A 105 -15.16 -5.22 -1.84
CA THR A 105 -15.09 -5.56 -0.41
C THR A 105 -14.52 -4.40 0.39
N THR A 106 -15.24 -3.97 1.43
CA THR A 106 -14.80 -2.91 2.33
C THR A 106 -13.65 -3.40 3.22
N VAL A 107 -12.58 -2.59 3.34
CA VAL A 107 -11.47 -2.84 4.26
C VAL A 107 -11.88 -2.33 5.64
N ALA A 108 -11.95 -3.23 6.62
CA ALA A 108 -12.37 -2.94 8.00
C ALA A 108 -13.64 -2.06 8.04
N ALA A 109 -13.56 -0.88 8.66
CA ALA A 109 -14.67 0.06 8.81
C ALA A 109 -14.92 0.96 7.57
N GLY A 110 -14.20 0.74 6.46
CA GLY A 110 -14.34 1.54 5.24
C GLY A 110 -13.84 2.99 5.39
N THR A 111 -13.01 3.24 6.40
CA THR A 111 -12.44 4.56 6.68
C THR A 111 -10.93 4.45 6.91
N PRO A 112 -10.15 5.51 6.65
CA PRO A 112 -8.72 5.50 6.92
C PRO A 112 -8.43 5.27 8.41
N GLY A 113 -7.63 4.24 8.71
CA GLY A 113 -7.26 3.88 10.07
C GLY A 113 -6.17 4.77 10.67
N THR A 114 -5.82 4.49 11.94
CA THR A 114 -4.96 5.35 12.75
C THR A 114 -3.51 5.30 12.32
N VAL A 115 -2.99 4.12 11.92
CA VAL A 115 -1.61 3.98 11.43
C VAL A 115 -1.43 4.74 10.12
N THR A 116 -2.37 4.58 9.19
CA THR A 116 -2.35 5.25 7.89
C THR A 116 -2.40 6.78 8.08
N ARG A 117 -3.29 7.29 8.93
CA ARG A 117 -3.38 8.74 9.22
C ARG A 117 -2.11 9.28 9.87
N ARG A 118 -1.51 8.53 10.79
CA ARG A 118 -0.25 8.91 11.42
C ARG A 118 0.87 9.00 10.39
N LEU A 119 0.99 8.02 9.51
CA LEU A 119 1.97 8.04 8.42
C LEU A 119 1.72 9.18 7.44
N GLN A 120 0.47 9.51 7.11
CA GLN A 120 0.14 10.67 6.28
C GLN A 120 0.64 11.99 6.89
N ALA A 121 0.48 12.18 8.20
CA ALA A 121 0.96 13.37 8.89
C ALA A 121 2.49 13.46 8.84
N LEU A 122 3.19 12.39 9.22
CA LEU A 122 4.65 12.31 9.21
C LEU A 122 5.24 12.51 7.80
N PHE A 123 4.60 11.94 6.79
CA PHE A 123 5.05 12.08 5.40
C PHE A 123 4.96 13.53 4.94
N ARG A 124 3.85 14.22 5.23
CA ARG A 124 3.67 15.64 4.89
C ARG A 124 4.65 16.56 5.60
N GLU A 125 4.98 16.27 6.86
CA GLU A 125 6.00 17.02 7.59
C GLU A 125 7.37 16.89 6.91
N ARG A 126 7.71 15.69 6.44
CA ARG A 126 9.00 15.42 5.79
C ARG A 126 9.12 15.94 4.37
N THR A 127 8.03 16.08 3.61
CA THR A 127 8.07 16.61 2.24
C THR A 127 7.96 18.14 2.16
N ARG A 128 7.61 18.80 3.27
CA ARG A 128 7.50 20.26 3.38
C ARG A 128 8.77 20.95 3.91
N SER A 129 9.77 20.18 4.33
CA SER A 129 11.09 20.63 4.80
C SER A 129 12.10 20.67 3.67
#